data_AF-A0A971WQ08-F1
#
_entry.id   AF-A0A971WQ08-F1
#
_cell.length_a   1.000
_cell.length_b   1.000
_cell.length_c   1.000
_cell.angle_alpha   90.00
_cell.angle_beta   90.00
_cell.angle_gamma   90.00
#
_symmetry.space_group_name_H-M   'P 1'
#
loop_
_entity.id
_entity.type
_entity.pdbx_description
1 polymer ?
#
loop_
_entity_poly.entity_id
_entity_poly.type
_entity_poly.pdbx_seq_one_letter_code
_entity_poly.pdbx_strand_id
1 'polypeptide(L)' 'MNSKINWKQKLSSRKFWVALIGLTTAVLAMVKMEASSIEQISTIIMSFGTLIAYVIAEGFIDAKRIENTEKPRE' A
#
# COMPACT_ATOMS: atom_id res chain seq x y z
N MET A 1 -28.06 4.82 -6.62
CA MET A 1 -26.97 4.11 -5.90
C MET A 1 -25.64 4.65 -6.37
N ASN A 2 -25.00 5.54 -5.61
CA ASN A 2 -23.60 5.91 -5.86
C ASN A 2 -22.70 4.88 -5.15
N SER A 3 -22.45 3.75 -5.82
CA SER A 3 -21.47 2.76 -5.36
C SER A 3 -20.06 3.24 -5.69
N LYS A 4 -19.58 4.28 -4.99
CA LYS A 4 -18.18 4.69 -5.03
C LYS A 4 -17.33 3.58 -4.43
N ILE A 5 -16.42 3.02 -5.22
CA ILE A 5 -15.49 1.98 -4.76
C ILE A 5 -14.54 2.60 -3.74
N ASN A 6 -14.48 2.03 -2.53
CA ASN A 6 -13.53 2.45 -1.50
C ASN A 6 -12.15 1.84 -1.76
N TRP A 7 -11.37 2.48 -2.64
CA TRP A 7 -10.03 2.05 -3.01
C TRP A 7 -9.05 2.06 -1.84
N LYS A 8 -9.16 3.04 -0.92
CA LYS A 8 -8.31 3.12 0.27
C LYS A 8 -8.40 1.84 1.10
N GLN A 9 -9.62 1.35 1.35
CA GLN A 9 -9.85 0.12 2.12
C GLN A 9 -9.41 -1.15 1.38
N LYS A 10 -9.60 -1.20 0.05
CA LYS A 10 -9.20 -2.37 -0.75
C LYS A 10 -7.68 -2.50 -0.84
N LEU A 11 -6.97 -1.39 -1.08
CA LEU A 11 -5.51 -1.38 -1.23
C LEU A 11 -4.78 -1.46 0.11
N SER A 12 -5.39 -1.07 1.23
CA SER A 12 -4.81 -1.28 2.57
C SER A 12 -5.13 -2.65 3.19
N SER A 13 -5.94 -3.47 2.52
CA SER A 13 -6.37 -4.77 3.04
C SER A 13 -5.22 -5.77 3.09
N ARG A 14 -4.98 -6.37 4.26
CA ARG A 14 -4.02 -7.47 4.41
C ARG A 14 -4.31 -8.64 3.45
N LYS A 15 -5.59 -8.92 3.19
CA LYS A 15 -6.00 -9.99 2.27
C LYS A 15 -5.52 -9.74 0.84
N PHE A 16 -5.52 -8.47 0.40
CA PHE A 16 -5.02 -8.08 -0.91
C PHE A 16 -3.50 -8.32 -1.01
N TRP A 17 -2.73 -7.83 -0.04
CA TRP A 17 -1.27 -7.97 -0.05
C TRP A 17 -0.80 -9.43 0.06
N VAL A 18 -1.47 -10.25 0.88
CA VAL A 18 -1.18 -11.69 0.95
C VAL A 18 -1.47 -12.38 -0.39
N ALA A 19 -2.59 -12.06 -1.04
CA ALA A 19 -2.92 -12.63 -2.35
C ALA A 19 -1.93 -12.18 -3.44
N LEU A 20 -1.50 -10.92 -3.42
CA LEU A 20 -0.50 -10.38 -4.34
C LEU A 20 0.84 -11.11 -4.18
N ILE A 21 1.33 -11.25 -2.94
CA ILE A 21 2.57 -11.98 -2.66
C ILE A 21 2.44 -13.44 -3.12
N GLY A 22 1.36 -14.14 -2.74
CA GLY A 22 1.14 -15.53 -3.15
C GLY A 22 1.11 -15.72 -4.67
N LEU A 23 0.47 -14.80 -5.40
CA LEU A 23 0.47 -14.79 -6.86
C LEU A 23 1.88 -14.59 -7.42
N THR A 24 2.60 -13.57 -6.94
CA THR A 24 3.95 -13.27 -7.42
C THR A 24 4.91 -14.41 -7.09
N THR A 25 4.88 -14.95 -5.88
CA THR A 25 5.68 -16.11 -5.48
C THR A 25 5.43 -17.31 -6.38
N ALA A 26 4.17 -17.63 -6.70
CA ALA A 26 3.84 -18.74 -7.60
C ALA A 26 4.39 -18.52 -9.01
N VAL A 27 4.25 -17.30 -9.57
CA VAL A 27 4.79 -16.96 -10.88
C VAL A 27 6.32 -17.09 -10.92
N LEU A 28 7.02 -16.54 -9.92
CA LEU A 28 8.49 -16.60 -9.87
C LEU A 28 9.00 -18.03 -9.66
N ALA A 29 8.28 -18.84 -8.86
CA ALA A 29 8.59 -20.25 -8.69
C ALA A 29 8.42 -21.04 -9.99
N MET A 30 7.39 -20.74 -10.80
CA MET A 30 7.20 -21.36 -12.12
C MET A 30 8.36 -21.07 -13.08
N VAL A 31 8.97 -19.88 -12.98
CA VAL A 31 10.15 -19.49 -13.77
C VAL A 31 11.45 -20.11 -13.21
N LYS A 32 11.37 -20.91 -12.13
CA LYS A 32 12.50 -21.55 -11.44
C LYS A 32 13.53 -20.54 -10.91
N MET A 33 13.06 -19.39 -10.45
CA MET A 33 13.94 -18.45 -9.75
C MET A 33 14.42 -19.03 -8.43
N GLU A 34 15.63 -18.63 -8.02
CA GLU A 34 16.19 -19.00 -6.74
C GLU A 34 15.35 -18.43 -5.58
N ALA A 35 15.22 -19.19 -4.49
CA ALA A 35 14.45 -18.80 -3.32
C ALA A 35 14.89 -17.44 -2.75
N SER A 36 16.19 -17.15 -2.75
CA SER A 36 16.75 -15.85 -2.31
C SER A 36 16.21 -14.67 -3.13
N SER A 37 16.09 -14.84 -4.46
CA SER A 37 15.53 -13.80 -5.33
C SER A 37 14.02 -13.63 -5.13
N ILE A 38 13.29 -14.73 -4.88
CA ILE A 38 11.85 -14.68 -4.58
C ILE A 38 11.59 -13.96 -3.26
N GLU A 39 12.41 -14.22 -2.24
CA GLU A 39 12.35 -13.52 -0.95
C GLU A 39 12.64 -12.02 -1.10
N GLN A 40 13.67 -11.65 -1.87
CA GLN A 40 14.00 -10.26 -2.15
C GLN A 40 12.85 -9.54 -2.86
N ILE A 41 12.27 -10.14 -3.90
CA ILE A 41 11.12 -9.55 -4.61
C ILE A 41 9.91 -9.40 -3.68
N SER A 42 9.63 -10.40 -2.85
CA SER A 42 8.54 -10.34 -1.87
C SER A 42 8.77 -9.22 -0.85
N THR A 43 10.03 -9.02 -0.44
CA THR A 43 10.44 -7.93 0.46
C THR A 43 10.24 -6.58 -0.21
N ILE A 44 10.63 -6.43 -1.47
CA ILE A 44 10.44 -5.18 -2.24
C ILE A 44 8.95 -4.82 -2.33
N ILE A 45 8.07 -5.80 -2.60
CA ILE A 45 6.61 -5.58 -2.65
C ILE A 45 6.09 -5.06 -1.30
N MET A 46 6.58 -5.62 -0.19
CA MET A 46 6.21 -5.18 1.16
C MET A 46 6.75 -3.78 1.50
N SER A 47 7.99 -3.48 1.13
CA SER A 47 8.59 -2.15 1.26
C SER A 47 7.82 -1.10 0.46
N PHE A 48 7.35 -1.45 -0.74
CA PHE A 48 6.51 -0.57 -1.54
C PHE A 48 5.16 -0.27 -0.86
N GLY A 49 4.54 -1.27 -0.24
CA GLY A 49 3.34 -1.07 0.57
C GLY A 49 3.58 -0.10 1.74
N THR A 50 4.75 -0.18 2.37
CA THR A 50 5.16 0.74 3.46
C THR A 50 5.33 2.17 2.96
N LEU A 51 5.96 2.34 1.79
CA LEU A 51 6.13 3.65 1.14
C LEU A 51 4.78 4.30 0.83
N ILE A 52 3.83 3.55 0.25
CA ILE A 52 2.48 4.06 -0.03
C ILE A 52 1.79 4.50 1.26
N ALA A 53 1.89 3.69 2.33
CA ALA A 53 1.29 4.03 3.61
C ALA A 53 1.86 5.34 4.18
N TYR A 54 3.17 5.56 4.05
CA TYR A 54 3.84 6.79 4.45
C TYR A 54 3.32 8.01 3.68
N VAL A 55 3.31 7.96 2.34
CA VAL A 55 2.83 9.07 1.49
C VAL A 55 1.38 9.42 1.79
N ILE A 56 0.52 8.41 2.02
CA ILE A 56 -0.87 8.64 2.41
C ILE A 56 -0.94 9.31 3.79
N ALA A 57 -0.14 8.87 4.75
CA ALA A 57 -0.11 9.44 6.09
C ALA A 57 0.34 10.91 6.08
N GLU A 58 1.40 11.24 5.34
CA GLU A 58 1.84 12.63 5.12
C GLU A 58 0.72 13.47 4.49
N GLY A 59 0.07 12.97 3.43
CA GLY A 59 -1.04 13.67 2.79
C GLY A 59 -2.21 13.96 3.74
N PHE A 60 -2.52 13.06 4.68
CA PHE A 60 -3.52 13.31 5.73
C PHE A 60 -3.07 14.39 6.73
N ILE A 61 -1.80 14.40 7.11
CA ILE A 61 -1.23 15.40 8.02
C ILE A 61 -1.26 16.79 7.36
N ASP A 62 -0.87 16.87 6.09
CA ASP A 62 -0.84 18.11 5.32
C ASP A 62 -2.23 18.70 5.12
N ALA A 63 -3.21 17.88 4.75
CA ALA A 63 -4.60 18.32 4.63
C ALA A 63 -5.13 18.92 5.95
N LYS A 64 -4.83 18.27 7.09
CA LYS A 64 -5.23 18.76 8.41
C LYS A 64 -4.50 20.05 8.81
N ARG A 65 -3.25 20.21 8.39
CA ARG A 65 -2.48 21.45 8.61
C ARG A 65 -3.07 22.62 7.84
N ILE A 66 -3.49 22.41 6.60
CA ILE A 66 -4.18 23.44 5.80
C ILE A 66 -5.49 23.85 6.48
N GLU A 67 -6.33 22.89 6.90
CA GLU A 67 -7.58 23.17 7.63
C GLU A 67 -7.35 24.01 8.90
N ASN A 68 -6.35 23.66 9.71
CA ASN A 68 -6.01 24.42 10.92
C ASN A 68 -5.45 25.82 10.66
N THR A 69 -4.86 26.05 9.49
CA THR A 69 -4.33 27.36 9.09
C THR A 69 -5.45 28.28 8.61
N GLU A 70 -6.52 27.74 8.02
CA GLU A 70 -7.69 28.49 7.56
C GLU A 70 -8.70 28.81 8.66
N LYS A 71 -8.72 28.08 9.78
CA LYS A 71 -9.50 28.49 10.95
C LYS A 71 -8.89 29.75 11.58
N PRO A 72 -9.64 30.86 11.73
CA PRO A 72 -9.18 32.01 12.49
C PRO A 72 -8.83 31.53 13.90
N ARG A 73 -7.65 31.92 14.40
CA ARG A 73 -7.28 31.65 15.79
C ARG A 73 -8.27 32.45 16.66
N GLU A 74 -9.17 31.74 17.31
CA GLU A 74 -9.91 32.26 18.47
C GLU A 74 -8.96 32.52 19.64
#